data_AF-A0A6N8VCG7-F1
#
_entry.id   AF-A0A6N8VCG7-F1
#
_cell.length_a   1.000
_cell.length_b   1.000
_cell.length_c   1.000
_cell.angle_alpha   90.00
_cell.angle_beta   90.00
_cell.angle_gamma   90.00
#
_symmetry.space_group_name_H-M   'P 1'
#
loop_
_entity.id
_entity.type
_entity.pdbx_description
1 polymer ?
#
loop_
_entity_poly.entity_id
_entity_poly.type
_entity_poly.pdbx_seq_one_letter_code
_entity_poly.pdbx_strand_id
1 'polypeptide(L)'
;MMKLHTGRALALAFVAGTLALATPDPGAAQQRRGGGMFGGGEAMMLWGRLDQRFDEFAGTLSLTDAQKQLVTIVADDFRAANEDALTRLTAMREELRGMFGGGSRPDRQAMQQIVRKHGNPAQELAPALETLKEDVTAVLDPEQVQRLARLLAQRRPPGG
;
A
#
# COMPACT_ATOMS: atom_id res chain seq x y z
N MET A 1 17.06 -52.53 -43.05
CA MET A 1 15.97 -53.40 -42.58
C MET A 1 15.67 -53.07 -41.12
N MET A 2 14.39 -52.98 -40.76
CA MET A 2 13.80 -52.83 -39.40
C MET A 2 13.94 -51.44 -38.76
N LYS A 3 12.94 -50.83 -38.12
CA LYS A 3 11.49 -51.08 -37.93
C LYS A 3 10.90 -49.72 -37.48
N LEU A 4 9.71 -49.36 -37.97
CA LEU A 4 8.94 -48.22 -37.49
C LEU A 4 8.53 -48.41 -36.02
N HIS A 5 8.63 -47.35 -35.21
CA HIS A 5 7.79 -47.19 -34.02
C HIS A 5 7.03 -45.87 -34.09
N THR A 6 5.79 -46.03 -34.53
CA THR A 6 4.65 -45.14 -34.38
C THR A 6 4.40 -44.88 -32.88
N GLY A 7 4.54 -43.63 -32.45
CA GLY A 7 4.28 -43.21 -31.07
C GLY A 7 3.46 -41.92 -31.06
N ARG A 8 2.15 -42.09 -30.90
CA ARG A 8 1.10 -41.07 -30.72
C ARG A 8 1.57 -39.82 -29.97
N ALA A 9 1.56 -38.66 -30.64
CA ALA A 9 1.53 -37.36 -29.96
C ALA A 9 0.07 -36.89 -29.89
N LEU A 10 -0.42 -36.74 -28.66
CA LEU A 10 -1.73 -36.18 -28.35
C LEU A 10 -1.85 -34.77 -28.95
N ALA A 11 -2.91 -34.56 -29.73
CA ALA A 11 -3.35 -33.23 -30.10
C ALA A 11 -3.97 -32.55 -28.87
N LEU A 12 -3.23 -31.62 -28.26
CA LEU A 12 -3.79 -30.66 -27.31
C LEU A 12 -4.56 -29.61 -28.10
N ALA A 13 -5.89 -29.67 -28.02
CA ALA A 13 -6.78 -28.64 -28.54
C ALA A 13 -6.57 -27.35 -27.74
N PHE A 14 -5.99 -26.35 -28.38
CA PHE A 14 -5.87 -25.00 -27.85
C PHE A 14 -7.25 -24.33 -27.98
N VAL A 15 -7.99 -24.22 -26.87
CA VAL A 15 -9.21 -23.41 -26.83
C VAL A 15 -8.78 -21.95 -26.80
N ALA A 16 -8.93 -21.29 -27.94
CA ALA A 16 -8.81 -19.84 -28.08
C ALA A 16 -9.98 -19.17 -27.35
N GLY A 17 -9.81 -18.92 -26.06
CA GLY A 17 -10.67 -18.01 -25.30
C GLY A 17 -10.32 -16.58 -25.66
N THR A 18 -11.20 -15.89 -26.37
CA THR A 18 -11.17 -14.44 -26.55
C THR A 18 -11.36 -13.77 -25.18
N LEU A 19 -10.26 -13.52 -24.48
CA LEU A 19 -10.23 -12.54 -23.41
C LEU A 19 -10.47 -11.17 -24.06
N ALA A 20 -11.66 -10.64 -23.85
CA ALA A 20 -11.92 -9.22 -24.02
C ALA A 20 -10.94 -8.47 -23.11
N LEU A 21 -9.91 -7.88 -23.72
CA LEU A 21 -9.02 -6.93 -23.06
C LEU A 21 -9.87 -5.72 -22.69
N ALA A 22 -10.46 -5.74 -21.50
CA ALA A 22 -10.85 -4.51 -20.83
C ALA A 22 -9.54 -3.77 -20.54
N THR A 23 -9.11 -2.93 -21.49
CA THR A 23 -8.03 -1.98 -21.26
C THR A 23 -8.42 -1.17 -20.03
N PRO A 24 -7.63 -1.19 -18.94
CA PRO A 24 -7.90 -0.30 -17.82
C PRO A 24 -7.84 1.13 -18.37
N ASP A 25 -8.97 1.82 -18.31
CA ASP A 25 -9.08 3.21 -18.75
C ASP A 25 -8.12 4.05 -17.89
N PRO A 26 -7.03 4.61 -18.47
CA PRO A 26 -6.06 5.39 -17.71
C PRO A 26 -6.68 6.70 -17.16
N GLY A 27 -7.90 7.07 -17.58
CA GLY A 27 -8.63 8.23 -17.11
C GLY A 27 -9.24 8.08 -15.71
N ALA A 28 -9.46 6.85 -15.21
CA ALA A 28 -10.13 6.63 -13.92
C ALA A 28 -9.19 6.79 -12.70
N ALA A 29 -7.87 6.81 -12.90
CA ALA A 29 -6.89 6.93 -11.81
C ALA A 29 -6.70 8.37 -11.30
N GLN A 30 -7.19 9.38 -12.03
CA GLN A 30 -6.75 10.77 -11.79
C GLN A 30 -7.69 11.65 -10.95
N GLN A 31 -8.84 11.13 -10.49
CA GLN A 31 -9.89 11.97 -9.89
C GLN A 31 -10.40 11.53 -8.51
N ARG A 32 -9.46 11.24 -7.60
CA ARG A 32 -9.69 11.35 -6.14
C ARG A 32 -8.70 12.32 -5.49
N ARG A 33 -8.45 13.47 -6.12
CA ARG A 33 -7.72 14.61 -5.53
C ARG A 33 -8.62 15.33 -4.52
N GLY A 34 -8.75 14.74 -3.33
CA GLY A 34 -9.40 15.34 -2.17
C GLY A 34 -8.70 14.98 -0.86
N GLY A 35 -7.41 14.63 -0.92
CA GLY A 35 -6.54 14.48 0.25
C GLY A 35 -5.79 15.78 0.43
N GLY A 36 -5.85 16.38 1.63
CA GLY A 36 -5.02 17.54 1.96
C GLY A 36 -3.53 17.28 1.72
N MET A 37 -2.70 18.30 1.92
CA MET A 37 -1.24 18.25 1.74
C MET A 37 -0.53 17.07 2.45
N PHE A 38 -1.21 16.42 3.41
CA PHE A 38 -0.76 15.23 4.15
C PHE A 38 -1.82 14.12 4.24
N GLY A 39 -2.87 14.18 3.41
CA GLY A 39 -3.95 13.20 3.36
C GLY A 39 -3.41 11.89 2.81
N GLY A 40 -2.85 11.07 3.68
CA GLY A 40 -2.23 9.79 3.35
C GLY A 40 -3.18 8.96 2.49
N GLY A 41 -2.73 8.62 1.29
CA GLY A 41 -3.43 7.67 0.43
C GLY A 41 -3.63 6.33 1.13
N GLU A 42 -4.43 5.46 0.54
CA GLU A 42 -4.71 4.11 1.06
C GLU A 42 -3.42 3.35 1.44
N ALA A 43 -2.38 3.47 0.62
CA ALA A 43 -1.09 2.84 0.88
C ALA A 43 -0.39 3.39 2.14
N MET A 44 -0.47 4.70 2.40
CA MET A 44 0.08 5.30 3.62
C MET A 44 -0.72 4.90 4.87
N MET A 45 -2.04 4.73 4.72
CA MET A 45 -2.90 4.23 5.80
C MET A 45 -2.60 2.76 6.10
N LEU A 46 -2.36 1.94 5.07
CA LEU A 46 -1.91 0.57 5.22
C LEU A 46 -0.59 0.51 5.99
N TRP A 47 0.43 1.26 5.56
CA TRP A 47 1.72 1.30 6.26
C TRP A 47 1.56 1.68 7.73
N GLY A 48 0.78 2.72 8.05
CA GLY A 48 0.53 3.09 9.45
C GLY A 48 -0.10 1.98 10.29
N ARG A 49 -0.93 1.11 9.70
CA ARG A 49 -1.50 -0.06 10.38
C ARG A 49 -0.47 -1.17 10.57
N LEU A 50 0.33 -1.46 9.53
CA LEU A 50 1.38 -2.47 9.60
C LEU A 50 2.46 -2.10 10.63
N ASP A 51 2.85 -0.83 10.68
CA ASP A 51 3.93 -0.35 11.56
C ASP A 51 3.50 -0.22 13.03
N GLN A 52 2.27 0.23 13.30
CA GLN A 52 1.85 0.61 14.66
C GLN A 52 0.77 -0.30 15.28
N ARG A 53 0.02 -1.03 14.46
CA ARG A 53 -1.18 -1.78 14.88
C ARG A 53 -1.29 -3.13 14.16
N PHE A 54 -0.16 -3.82 13.99
CA PHE A 54 -0.10 -5.06 13.22
C PHE A 54 -1.05 -6.13 13.75
N ASP A 55 -1.09 -6.35 15.07
CA ASP A 55 -1.97 -7.38 15.66
C ASP A 55 -3.46 -7.11 15.41
N GLU A 56 -3.88 -5.84 15.49
CA GLU A 56 -5.25 -5.45 15.17
C GLU A 56 -5.55 -5.58 13.68
N PHE A 57 -4.60 -5.20 12.83
CA PHE A 57 -4.69 -5.40 11.39
C PHE A 57 -4.86 -6.90 11.06
N ALA A 58 -4.01 -7.75 11.65
CA ALA A 58 -4.03 -9.19 11.47
C ALA A 58 -5.35 -9.80 11.98
N GLY A 59 -5.83 -9.37 13.14
CA GLY A 59 -7.12 -9.80 13.69
C GLY A 59 -8.30 -9.38 12.82
N THR A 60 -8.32 -8.13 12.36
CA THR A 60 -9.38 -7.57 11.51
C THR A 60 -9.51 -8.31 10.18
N LEU A 61 -8.38 -8.70 9.58
CA LEU A 61 -8.36 -9.48 8.35
C LEU A 61 -8.44 -11.00 8.60
N SER A 62 -8.41 -11.42 9.86
CA SER A 62 -8.36 -12.85 10.24
C SER A 62 -7.20 -13.57 9.55
N LEU A 63 -6.01 -12.98 9.59
CA LEU A 63 -4.82 -13.57 8.95
C LEU A 63 -4.43 -14.89 9.61
N THR A 64 -4.09 -15.87 8.80
CA THR A 64 -3.43 -17.10 9.25
C THR A 64 -2.01 -16.79 9.71
N ASP A 65 -1.40 -17.69 10.49
CA ASP A 65 -0.02 -17.47 10.95
C ASP A 65 0.99 -17.43 9.79
N ALA A 66 0.75 -18.21 8.73
CA ALA A 66 1.55 -18.14 7.51
C ALA A 66 1.43 -16.78 6.81
N GLN A 67 0.21 -16.24 6.70
CA GLN A 67 0.00 -14.90 6.14
C GLN A 67 0.62 -13.81 7.00
N LYS A 68 0.53 -13.91 8.34
CA LYS A 68 1.19 -12.96 9.25
C LYS A 68 2.70 -12.92 9.00
N GLN A 69 3.35 -14.09 8.92
CA GLN A 69 4.78 -14.17 8.63
C GLN A 69 5.14 -13.52 7.28
N LEU A 70 4.38 -13.80 6.22
CA LEU A 70 4.61 -13.20 4.90
C LEU A 70 4.43 -11.68 4.92
N VAL A 71 3.37 -11.16 5.56
CA VAL A 71 3.16 -9.72 5.69
C VAL A 71 4.26 -9.06 6.52
N THR A 72 4.74 -9.71 7.59
CA THR A 72 5.87 -9.22 8.38
C THR A 72 7.14 -9.11 7.53
N ILE A 73 7.46 -10.12 6.73
CA ILE A 73 8.62 -10.10 5.81
C ILE A 73 8.51 -8.92 4.85
N VAL A 74 7.36 -8.76 4.18
CA VAL A 74 7.11 -7.65 3.24
C VAL A 74 7.24 -6.28 3.95
N ALA A 75 6.70 -6.15 5.16
CA ALA A 75 6.77 -4.90 5.92
C ALA A 75 8.20 -4.56 6.38
N ASP A 76 8.97 -5.56 6.79
CA ASP A 76 10.36 -5.39 7.22
C ASP A 76 11.27 -5.07 6.04
N ASP A 77 11.08 -5.72 4.88
CA ASP A 77 11.79 -5.39 3.64
C ASP A 77 11.50 -3.95 3.19
N PHE A 78 10.23 -3.53 3.23
CA PHE A 78 9.85 -2.15 2.95
C PHE A 78 10.53 -1.18 3.93
N ARG A 79 10.55 -1.50 5.24
CA ARG A 79 11.18 -0.65 6.26
C ARG A 79 12.68 -0.50 6.00
N ALA A 80 13.38 -1.59 5.75
CA ALA A 80 14.82 -1.59 5.50
C ALA A 80 15.17 -0.83 4.21
N ALA A 81 14.42 -1.04 3.12
CA ALA A 81 14.67 -0.37 1.85
C ALA A 81 14.39 1.14 1.88
N ASN A 82 13.60 1.62 2.86
CA ASN A 82 13.12 3.00 2.93
C ASN A 82 13.46 3.70 4.25
N GLU A 83 14.43 3.20 5.03
CA GLU A 83 14.75 3.66 6.38
C GLU A 83 14.98 5.17 6.46
N ASP A 84 15.77 5.73 5.54
CA ASP A 84 16.08 7.17 5.51
C ASP A 84 14.85 8.04 5.30
N ALA A 85 13.97 7.65 4.37
CA ALA A 85 12.76 8.39 4.06
C ALA A 85 11.72 8.27 5.18
N LEU A 86 11.61 7.08 5.80
CA LEU A 86 10.77 6.86 6.97
C LEU A 86 11.25 7.68 8.18
N THR A 87 12.56 7.76 8.41
CA THR A 87 13.16 8.56 9.47
C THR A 87 12.84 10.04 9.30
N ARG A 88 13.05 10.59 8.09
CA ARG A 88 12.67 11.98 7.76
C ARG A 88 11.16 12.22 7.91
N LEU A 89 10.34 11.27 7.50
CA LEU A 89 8.89 11.36 7.65
C LEU A 89 8.47 11.43 9.12
N THR A 90 9.07 10.62 9.99
CA THR A 90 8.82 10.63 11.43
C THR A 90 9.24 11.96 12.05
N ALA A 91 10.46 12.43 11.78
CA ALA A 91 10.95 13.73 12.26
C ALA A 91 10.05 14.89 11.78
N MET A 92 9.65 14.88 10.51
CA MET A 92 8.72 15.87 9.97
C MET A 92 7.37 15.85 10.69
N ARG A 93 6.82 14.66 10.97
CA ARG A 93 5.54 14.51 11.70
C ARG A 93 5.61 15.01 13.14
N GLU A 94 6.73 14.80 13.82
CA GLU A 94 6.95 15.28 15.19
C GLU A 94 7.04 16.81 15.23
N GLU A 95 7.80 17.42 14.32
CA GLU A 95 7.88 18.88 14.20
C GLU A 95 6.52 19.49 13.86
N LEU A 96 5.77 18.87 12.93
CA LEU A 96 4.39 19.28 12.64
C LEU A 96 3.51 19.17 13.88
N ARG A 97 3.51 18.02 14.58
CA ARG A 97 2.70 17.81 15.80
C ARG A 97 3.01 18.85 16.88
N GLY A 98 4.29 19.21 17.06
CA GLY A 98 4.72 20.25 17.99
C GLY A 98 4.08 21.61 17.70
N MET A 99 3.90 21.98 16.43
CA MET A 99 3.22 23.23 16.06
C MET A 99 1.71 23.21 16.33
N PHE A 100 1.05 22.06 16.16
CA PHE A 100 -0.41 21.94 16.39
C PHE A 100 -0.77 21.88 17.89
N GLY A 101 0.17 21.57 18.78
CA GLY A 101 -0.07 21.45 20.23
C GLY A 101 -0.29 22.78 20.96
N GLY A 102 0.00 23.93 20.34
CA GLY A 102 -0.05 25.25 20.98
C GLY A 102 -1.41 25.97 20.94
N GLY A 103 -2.49 25.32 20.50
CA GLY A 103 -3.84 25.93 20.42
C GLY A 103 -4.02 27.03 19.36
N SER A 104 -2.95 27.42 18.68
CA SER A 104 -2.97 28.39 17.58
C SER A 104 -3.04 27.68 16.24
N ARG A 105 -3.70 28.30 15.24
CA ARG A 105 -3.68 27.78 13.87
C ARG A 105 -2.23 27.72 13.37
N PRO A 106 -1.79 26.61 12.76
CA PRO A 106 -0.43 26.48 12.29
C PRO A 106 -0.12 27.58 11.26
N ASP A 107 1.00 28.26 11.46
CA ASP A 107 1.50 29.20 10.48
C ASP A 107 1.88 28.45 9.19
N ARG A 108 1.32 28.90 8.06
CA ARG A 108 1.57 28.31 6.75
C ARG A 108 3.03 28.47 6.32
N GLN A 109 3.71 29.53 6.74
CA GLN A 109 5.13 29.71 6.44
C GLN A 109 5.97 28.71 7.23
N ALA A 110 5.73 28.55 8.54
CA ALA A 110 6.38 27.53 9.36
C ALA A 110 6.20 26.10 8.80
N MET A 111 4.98 25.74 8.38
CA MET A 111 4.73 24.43 7.73
C MET A 111 5.55 24.24 6.46
N GLN A 112 5.67 25.28 5.61
CA GLN A 112 6.48 25.20 4.39
C GLN A 112 7.98 25.06 4.70
N GLN A 113 8.48 25.70 5.76
CA GLN A 113 9.87 25.57 6.16
C GLN A 113 10.20 24.13 6.61
N ILE A 114 9.30 23.50 7.36
CA ILE A 114 9.45 22.10 7.80
C ILE A 114 9.47 21.16 6.60
N VAL A 115 8.57 21.35 5.63
CA VAL A 115 8.59 20.56 4.39
C VAL A 115 9.88 20.80 3.60
N ARG A 116 10.38 22.04 3.50
CA ARG A 116 11.67 22.29 2.83
C ARG A 116 12.85 21.64 3.56
N LYS A 117 12.83 21.64 4.90
CA LYS A 117 13.88 21.06 5.74
C LYS A 117 13.99 19.54 5.57
N HIS A 118 12.86 18.84 5.57
CA HIS A 118 12.82 17.37 5.49
C HIS A 118 12.69 16.84 4.05
N GLY A 119 12.46 17.73 3.09
CA GLY A 119 12.06 17.36 1.74
C GLY A 119 10.60 16.92 1.68
N ASN A 120 10.27 16.07 0.70
CA ASN A 120 8.94 15.51 0.59
C ASN A 120 8.98 13.99 0.75
N PRO A 121 9.33 13.46 1.93
CA PRO A 121 9.51 12.02 2.13
C PRO A 121 8.23 11.24 1.83
N ALA A 122 7.05 11.84 2.00
CA ALA A 122 5.79 11.22 1.61
C ALA A 122 5.65 11.01 0.09
N GLN A 123 6.14 11.95 -0.72
CA GLN A 123 6.17 11.81 -2.18
C GLN A 123 7.24 10.83 -2.64
N GLU A 124 8.39 10.82 -1.95
CA GLU A 124 9.48 9.86 -2.22
C GLU A 124 9.04 8.42 -1.93
N LEU A 125 8.30 8.20 -0.84
CA LEU A 125 7.77 6.89 -0.44
C LEU A 125 6.58 6.43 -1.28
N ALA A 126 5.90 7.32 -1.99
CA ALA A 126 4.66 7.00 -2.71
C ALA A 126 4.75 5.76 -3.61
N PRO A 127 5.75 5.60 -4.50
CA PRO A 127 5.85 4.39 -5.32
C PRO A 127 6.08 3.12 -4.48
N ALA A 128 6.96 3.19 -3.48
CA ALA A 128 7.26 2.04 -2.62
C ALA A 128 6.05 1.63 -1.76
N LEU A 129 5.24 2.59 -1.33
CA LEU A 129 4.00 2.35 -0.60
C LEU A 129 2.94 1.65 -1.47
N GLU A 130 2.84 2.01 -2.76
CA GLU A 130 1.94 1.30 -3.68
C GLU A 130 2.40 -0.14 -3.90
N THR A 131 3.71 -0.39 -4.07
CA THR A 131 4.26 -1.75 -4.14
C THR A 131 3.98 -2.53 -2.86
N LEU A 132 4.22 -1.94 -1.68
CA LEU A 132 3.87 -2.56 -0.39
C LEU A 132 2.38 -2.97 -0.35
N LYS A 133 1.47 -2.12 -0.86
CA LYS A 133 0.05 -2.42 -0.91
C LYS A 133 -0.26 -3.60 -1.84
N GLU A 134 0.39 -3.65 -3.00
CA GLU A 134 0.26 -4.75 -3.96
C GLU A 134 0.76 -6.08 -3.36
N ASP A 135 1.95 -6.06 -2.75
CA ASP A 135 2.57 -7.25 -2.13
C ASP A 135 1.73 -7.78 -0.98
N VAL A 136 1.23 -6.90 -0.11
CA VAL A 136 0.30 -7.28 0.97
C VAL A 136 -0.96 -7.88 0.37
N THR A 137 -1.54 -7.25 -0.66
CA THR A 137 -2.77 -7.74 -1.31
C THR A 137 -2.57 -9.13 -1.93
N ALA A 138 -1.37 -9.43 -2.46
CA ALA A 138 -1.05 -10.72 -3.05
C ALA A 138 -0.98 -11.88 -2.03
N VAL A 139 -0.74 -11.58 -0.75
CA VAL A 139 -0.74 -12.56 0.35
C VAL A 139 -2.16 -12.88 0.85
N LEU A 140 -3.13 -12.02 0.53
CA LEU A 140 -4.50 -12.10 1.04
C LEU A 140 -5.42 -12.89 0.10
N ASP A 141 -6.36 -13.60 0.71
CA ASP A 141 -7.47 -14.20 -0.02
C ASP A 141 -8.47 -13.13 -0.50
N PRO A 142 -9.29 -13.40 -1.53
CA PRO A 142 -10.21 -12.41 -2.10
C PRO A 142 -11.15 -11.75 -1.07
N GLU A 143 -11.64 -12.51 -0.08
CA GLU A 143 -12.47 -11.95 0.99
C GLU A 143 -11.70 -11.00 1.91
N GLN A 144 -10.44 -11.31 2.19
CA GLN A 144 -9.56 -10.48 3.02
C GLN A 144 -9.19 -9.20 2.28
N VAL A 145 -8.98 -9.25 0.96
CA VAL A 145 -8.80 -8.06 0.11
C VAL A 145 -10.01 -7.12 0.20
N GLN A 146 -11.23 -7.66 0.16
CA GLN A 146 -12.44 -6.84 0.34
C GLN A 146 -12.55 -6.24 1.75
N ARG A 147 -12.11 -6.96 2.79
CA ARG A 147 -12.04 -6.40 4.16
C ARG A 147 -10.98 -5.31 4.26
N LEU A 148 -9.82 -5.50 3.64
CA LEU A 148 -8.76 -4.50 3.56
C LEU A 148 -9.25 -3.23 2.86
N ALA A 149 -9.89 -3.35 1.70
CA ALA A 149 -10.45 -2.21 0.99
C ALA A 149 -11.46 -1.43 1.84
N ARG A 150 -12.35 -2.13 2.58
CA ARG A 150 -13.28 -1.50 3.53
C ARG A 150 -12.54 -0.81 4.69
N LEU A 151 -11.51 -1.45 5.23
CA LEU A 151 -10.71 -0.92 6.33
C LEU A 151 -9.94 0.35 5.95
N LEU A 152 -9.48 0.44 4.70
CA LEU A 152 -8.78 1.60 4.14
C LEU A 152 -9.75 2.71 3.71
N ALA A 153 -10.97 2.35 3.29
CA ALA A 153 -12.02 3.31 2.94
C ALA A 153 -12.66 3.99 4.16
N GLN A 154 -12.61 3.35 5.35
CA GLN A 154 -13.07 3.94 6.60
C GLN A 154 -12.17 5.11 7.00
N ARG A 155 -12.50 6.32 6.52
CA ARG A 155 -11.93 7.57 7.05
C ARG A 155 -12.26 7.65 8.53
N ARG A 156 -11.27 8.01 9.35
CA ARG A 156 -11.44 8.35 10.77
C ARG A 156 -12.68 9.25 10.89
N PRO A 157 -13.71 8.89 11.68
CA PRO A 157 -14.90 9.71 11.80
C PRO A 157 -14.51 11.12 12.24
N PRO A 158 -15.17 12.18 11.75
CA PRO A 158 -14.91 13.53 12.21
C PRO A 158 -15.37 13.64 13.67
N GLY A 159 -14.46 13.46 14.63
CA GLY A 159 -14.73 13.70 16.06
C GLY A 159 -14.13 12.72 17.07
N GLY A 160 -12.96 12.13 16.83
CA GLY A 160 -12.22 11.35 17.83
C GLY A 160 -10.98 12.07 18.32
#